data_AF-U5SGL7-F1
#
_entry.id   AF-U5SGL7-F1
#
_cell.length_a   1.000
_cell.length_b   1.000
_cell.length_c   1.000
_cell.angle_alpha   90.00
_cell.angle_beta   90.00
_cell.angle_gamma   90.00
#
_symmetry.space_group_name_H-M   'P 1'
#
loop_
_entity.id
_entity.type
_entity.pdbx_description
1 polymer ?
#
loop_
_entity_poly.entity_id
_entity_poly.type
_entity_poly.pdbx_seq_one_letter_code
_entity_poly.pdbx_strand_id
1 'polypeptide(L)'
;MTNISKKLEQIERLKKELSEEKERIENTLGKELINQFDLNYESLTKSEIKEFVENLKDTYDIMNEDQSSNSVSSVESPSVG
;
A
#
# COMPACT_ATOMS: atom_id res chain seq x y z
N MET A 1 -15.18 -14.47 36.71
CA MET A 1 -13.76 -14.34 36.30
C MET A 1 -13.43 -14.99 34.96
N THR A 2 -14.17 -16.01 34.50
CA THR A 2 -13.90 -16.77 33.26
C THR A 2 -14.16 -16.02 31.95
N ASN A 3 -15.07 -15.05 31.90
CA ASN A 3 -15.39 -14.33 30.66
C ASN A 3 -14.35 -13.28 30.24
N ILE A 4 -13.67 -12.66 31.21
CA ILE A 4 -12.61 -11.68 30.93
C ILE A 4 -11.37 -12.38 30.39
N SER A 5 -10.98 -13.52 30.98
CA SER A 5 -9.84 -14.32 30.51
C SER A 5 -10.04 -14.79 29.06
N LYS A 6 -11.25 -15.28 28.72
CA LYS A 6 -11.58 -15.69 27.34
C LYS A 6 -11.53 -14.53 26.34
N LYS A 7 -11.95 -13.33 26.75
CA LYS A 7 -11.86 -12.13 25.90
C LYS A 7 -10.41 -11.69 25.69
N LEU A 8 -9.56 -11.80 26.71
CA LEU A 8 -8.13 -11.53 26.58
C LEU A 8 -7.45 -12.52 25.62
N GLU A 9 -7.73 -13.81 25.74
CA GLU A 9 -7.23 -14.84 24.81
C GLU A 9 -7.69 -14.58 23.37
N GLN A 10 -8.95 -14.16 23.16
CA GLN A 10 -9.44 -13.78 21.83
C GLN A 10 -8.70 -12.58 21.26
N ILE A 11 -8.41 -11.56 22.08
CA ILE A 11 -7.65 -10.38 21.65
C ILE A 11 -6.22 -10.78 21.25
N GLU A 12 -5.56 -11.63 22.03
CA GLU A 12 -4.23 -12.11 21.70
C GLU A 12 -4.21 -12.92 20.40
N ARG A 13 -5.20 -13.80 20.19
CA ARG A 13 -5.35 -14.52 18.93
C ARG A 13 -5.52 -13.57 17.75
N LEU A 14 -6.43 -12.59 17.85
CA LEU A 14 -6.67 -11.63 16.77
C LEU A 14 -5.44 -10.79 16.47
N LYS A 15 -4.67 -10.39 17.49
CA LYS A 15 -3.39 -9.67 17.29
C LYS A 15 -2.38 -10.52 16.54
N LYS A 16 -2.31 -11.82 16.87
CA LYS A 16 -1.42 -12.76 16.20
C LYS A 16 -1.82 -12.95 14.73
N GLU A 17 -3.11 -13.23 14.48
CA GLU A 17 -3.64 -13.37 13.12
C GLU A 17 -3.40 -12.11 12.27
N LEU A 18 -3.57 -10.91 12.86
CA LEU A 18 -3.30 -9.65 12.17
C LEU A 18 -1.82 -9.49 11.81
N SER A 19 -0.92 -9.90 12.70
CA SER A 19 0.53 -9.86 12.45
C SER A 19 0.93 -10.84 11.34
N GLU A 20 0.39 -12.05 11.36
CA GLU A 20 0.65 -13.08 10.33
C GLU A 20 0.13 -12.65 8.97
N GLU A 21 -1.08 -12.06 8.91
CA GLU A 21 -1.63 -11.56 7.65
C GLU A 21 -0.84 -10.36 7.12
N LYS A 22 -0.36 -9.47 8.00
CA LYS A 22 0.51 -8.36 7.61
C LYS A 22 1.81 -8.88 6.97
N GLU A 23 2.48 -9.83 7.61
CA GLU A 23 3.70 -10.46 7.07
C GLU A 23 3.43 -11.15 5.72
N ARG A 24 2.27 -11.84 5.61
CA ARG A 24 1.85 -12.47 4.36
C ARG A 24 1.67 -11.45 3.22
N ILE A 25 1.03 -10.32 3.51
CA ILE A 25 0.82 -9.24 2.54
C ILE A 25 2.16 -8.65 2.12
N GLU A 26 3.04 -8.32 3.07
CA GLU A 26 4.38 -7.77 2.80
C GLU A 26 5.21 -8.72 1.93
N ASN A 27 5.21 -10.02 2.23
CA ASN A 27 5.93 -11.03 1.44
C ASN A 27 5.34 -11.20 0.04
N THR A 28 4.01 -11.23 -0.08
CA THR A 28 3.34 -11.35 -1.38
C THR A 28 3.61 -10.14 -2.27
N LEU A 29 3.50 -8.94 -1.71
CA LEU A 29 3.80 -7.70 -2.41
C LEU A 29 5.25 -7.64 -2.85
N GLY A 30 6.19 -7.98 -1.97
CA GLY A 30 7.62 -8.02 -2.28
C GLY A 30 7.94 -8.98 -3.42
N LYS A 31 7.35 -10.19 -3.40
CA LYS A 31 7.52 -11.18 -4.48
C LYS A 31 7.00 -10.69 -5.82
N GLU A 32 5.82 -10.08 -5.85
CA GLU A 32 5.28 -9.55 -7.10
C GLU A 32 6.12 -8.39 -7.63
N LEU A 33 6.60 -7.48 -6.78
CA LEU A 33 7.50 -6.42 -7.23
C LEU A 33 8.80 -6.99 -7.81
N ILE A 34 9.41 -7.97 -7.16
CA ILE A 34 10.63 -8.62 -7.68
C ILE A 34 10.37 -9.26 -9.04
N ASN A 35 9.24 -9.98 -9.19
CA ASN A 35 8.91 -10.69 -10.43
C ASN A 35 8.54 -9.74 -11.58
N GLN A 36 7.69 -8.75 -11.32
CA GLN A 36 7.19 -7.83 -12.36
C GLN A 36 8.28 -6.91 -12.91
N PHE A 37 9.25 -6.54 -12.07
CA PHE A 37 10.36 -5.67 -12.44
C PHE A 37 11.65 -6.45 -12.76
N ASP A 38 11.59 -7.79 -12.80
CA ASP A 38 12.73 -8.69 -13.05
C ASP A 38 13.96 -8.33 -12.19
N LEU A 39 13.72 -8.05 -10.91
CA LEU A 39 14.78 -7.60 -10.01
C LEU A 39 15.67 -8.78 -9.62
N ASN A 40 16.96 -8.65 -9.84
CA ASN A 40 17.92 -9.66 -9.40
C ASN A 40 18.12 -9.59 -7.87
N TYR A 41 17.51 -10.53 -7.16
CA TYR A 41 17.58 -10.66 -5.70
C TYR A 41 19.00 -10.88 -5.15
N GLU A 42 19.91 -11.43 -5.95
CA GLU A 42 21.29 -11.69 -5.51
C GLU A 42 22.15 -10.41 -5.49
N SER A 43 21.73 -9.38 -6.23
CA SER A 43 22.47 -8.12 -6.36
C SER A 43 21.80 -6.93 -5.68
N LEU A 44 20.55 -7.05 -5.24
CA LEU A 44 19.80 -5.95 -4.62
C LEU A 44 20.35 -5.60 -3.23
N THR A 45 20.99 -4.43 -3.13
CA THR A 45 21.36 -3.85 -1.84
C THR A 45 20.18 -3.12 -1.20
N LYS A 46 20.26 -2.93 0.12
CA LYS A 46 19.24 -2.17 0.87
C LYS A 46 19.05 -0.73 0.36
N SER A 47 20.12 -0.12 -0.16
CA SER A 47 20.05 1.24 -0.72
C SER A 47 19.25 1.27 -2.01
N GLU A 48 19.53 0.34 -2.93
CA GLU A 48 18.82 0.23 -4.22
C GLU A 48 17.34 -0.09 -4.02
N ILE A 49 17.01 -0.95 -3.05
CA ILE A 49 15.61 -1.22 -2.68
C ILE A 49 14.92 0.06 -2.22
N LYS A 50 15.59 0.89 -1.40
CA LYS A 50 15.01 2.14 -0.88
C LYS A 50 14.77 3.14 -1.99
N GLU A 51 15.74 3.33 -2.88
CA GLU A 51 15.63 4.22 -4.04
C GLU A 51 14.51 3.75 -5.00
N PHE A 52 14.44 2.45 -5.27
CA PHE A 52 13.36 1.88 -6.08
C PHE A 52 11.97 2.16 -5.49
N VAL A 53 11.80 1.97 -4.18
CA VAL A 53 10.53 2.24 -3.48
C VAL A 53 10.20 3.73 -3.47
N GLU A 54 11.18 4.62 -3.30
CA GLU A 54 10.97 6.08 -3.37
C GLU A 54 10.50 6.50 -4.77
N ASN A 55 11.12 5.99 -5.84
CA ASN A 55 10.69 6.25 -7.21
C ASN A 55 9.27 5.72 -7.50
N LEU A 56 8.92 4.55 -6.98
CA LEU A 56 7.58 3.97 -7.07
C LEU A 56 6.53 4.83 -6.38
N LYS A 57 6.85 5.32 -5.17
CA LYS A 57 5.98 6.22 -4.41
C LYS A 57 5.73 7.51 -5.18
N ASP A 58 6.78 8.14 -5.70
CA ASP A 58 6.65 9.40 -6.44
C ASP A 58 5.82 9.21 -7.72
N THR A 59 6.00 8.08 -8.41
CA THR A 59 5.17 7.72 -9.57
C THR A 59 3.70 7.52 -9.17
N TYR A 60 3.45 6.82 -8.07
CA TYR A 60 2.09 6.59 -7.57
C TYR A 60 1.41 7.89 -7.12
N ASP A 61 2.15 8.79 -6.47
CA ASP A 61 1.64 10.10 -6.04
C ASP A 61 1.24 10.96 -7.26
N ILE A 62 2.07 11.00 -8.31
CA ILE A 62 1.75 11.71 -9.56
C ILE A 62 0.47 11.17 -10.20
N MET A 63 0.33 9.85 -10.29
CA MET A 63 -0.87 9.22 -10.87
C MET A 63 -2.15 9.55 -10.10
N ASN A 64 -2.05 9.78 -8.79
CA ASN A 64 -3.20 10.13 -7.95
C ASN A 64 -3.52 11.64 -7.93
N GLU A 65 -2.52 12.51 -8.10
CA GLU A 65 -2.75 13.96 -8.26
C GLU A 65 -3.48 14.28 -9.58
N ASP A 66 -3.16 13.58 -10.67
CA ASP A 66 -3.85 13.71 -11.96
C ASP A 66 -5.33 13.27 -11.90
N GLN A 67 -5.66 12.31 -11.03
CA GLN A 67 -7.04 11.87 -10.79
C GLN A 67 -7.86 12.90 -9.99
N SER A 68 -7.23 13.61 -9.05
CA SER A 68 -7.89 14.67 -8.28
C SER A 68 -8.16 15.93 -9.11
N SER A 69 -7.31 16.21 -10.11
CA SER A 69 -7.36 17.43 -10.92
C SER A 69 -8.40 17.35 -12.06
N ASN A 70 -8.71 16.15 -12.55
CA ASN A 70 -9.69 15.94 -13.64
C ASN A 70 -11.15 15.85 -13.17
N SER A 71 -11.43 16.05 -11.88
CA SER A 71 -12.79 16.01 -11.33
C SER A 71 -13.51 17.36 -11.30
N VAL A 72 -12.90 18.44 -11.80
CA VAL A 72 -13.52 19.78 -11.82
C VAL A 72 -13.44 20.40 -13.22
N SER A 73 -14.40 20.07 -14.09
CA SER A 73 -14.88 20.98 -15.15
C SER A 73 -16.08 20.39 -15.88
N SER A 74 -17.29 20.71 -15.42
CA SER A 74 -18.51 20.80 -16.26
C SER A 74 -19.60 21.62 -15.55
N VAL A 75 -19.23 22.77 -15.00
CA VAL A 75 -20.14 23.89 -14.67
C VAL A 75 -19.20 25.11 -14.64
N GLU A 76 -19.20 26.05 -15.57
CA GLU A 76 -20.21 27.05 -15.95
C GLU A 76 -19.86 27.57 -17.37
N SER A 77 -20.74 28.18 -18.17
CA SER A 77 -21.23 29.55 -17.93
C SER A 77 -22.34 29.98 -18.91
N PRO A 78 -23.12 31.02 -18.52
CA PRO A 78 -24.32 31.50 -19.20
C PRO A 78 -23.99 32.38 -20.42
N SER A 79 -24.83 32.35 -21.45
CA SER A 79 -24.80 33.33 -22.53
C SER A 79 -26.08 34.15 -22.51
N VAL A 80 -25.94 35.39 -22.05
CA VAL A 80 -26.88 36.50 -22.25
C VAL A 80 -26.82 36.92 -23.72
N GLY A 81 -27.99 37.04 -24.34
CA GLY A 81 -28.22 37.65 -25.65
C GLY A 81 -29.63 38.20 -25.71
#